data_AF-A0A318Z9J8-F1
#
_entry.id   AF-A0A318Z9J8-F1
#
_cell.length_a   1.000
_cell.length_b   1.000
_cell.length_c   1.000
_cell.angle_alpha   90.00
_cell.angle_beta   90.00
_cell.angle_gamma   90.00
#
_symmetry.space_group_name_H-M   'P 1'
#
loop_
_entity.id
_entity.type
_entity.pdbx_description
1 polymer ?
#
loop_
_entity_poly.entity_id
_entity_poly.type
_entity_poly.pdbx_seq_one_letter_code
_entity_poly.pdbx_strand_id
1 'polypeptide(L)' 'GYTEIVQLLLKEGADVNMQGGRYGNALQAASARGHTEIVQLLLRKGACSYSPEY' A
#
# COMPACT_ATOMS: atom_id res chain seq x y z
N GLY A 1 11.32 -7.51 -7.18
CA GLY A 1 10.42 -6.92 -6.16
C GLY A 1 9.02 -7.45 -6.37
N TYR A 2 8.00 -6.84 -5.74
CA TYR A 2 6.59 -7.21 -5.91
C TYR A 2 5.79 -6.13 -6.66
N THR A 3 6.48 -5.21 -7.34
CA THR A 3 5.90 -3.99 -7.92
C THR A 3 4.84 -4.29 -8.98
N GLU A 4 5.08 -5.25 -9.88
CA GLU A 4 4.11 -5.64 -10.93
C GLU A 4 2.83 -6.24 -10.33
N ILE A 5 2.96 -7.03 -9.27
CA ILE A 5 1.81 -7.64 -8.57
C ILE A 5 0.98 -6.55 -7.89
N VAL A 6 1.63 -5.59 -7.22
CA VAL A 6 0.94 -4.45 -6.60
C VAL A 6 0.23 -3.61 -7.67
N GLN A 7 0.84 -3.38 -8.84
CA GLN A 7 0.18 -2.68 -9.95
C GLN A 7 -1.04 -3.43 -10.47
N LEU A 8 -0.96 -4.75 -10.64
CA LEU A 8 -2.07 -5.58 -11.09
C LEU A 8 -3.25 -5.50 -10.11
N LEU A 9 -3.00 -5.68 -8.81
CA LEU A 9 -4.04 -5.61 -7.78
C LEU A 9 -4.73 -4.24 -7.76
N LEU A 10 -3.97 -3.15 -7.82
CA LEU A 10 -4.53 -1.79 -7.86
C LEU A 10 -5.30 -1.51 -9.16
N LYS A 11 -4.95 -2.18 -10.27
CA LYS A 11 -5.68 -2.10 -11.53
C LYS A 11 -7.03 -2.83 -11.45
N GLU A 12 -7.08 -3.94 -10.74
CA GLU A 12 -8.30 -4.73 -10.50
C GLU A 12 -9.19 -4.14 -9.39
N GLY A 13 -8.89 -2.92 -8.91
CA GLY A 13 -9.72 -2.21 -7.95
C GLY A 13 -9.47 -2.58 -6.48
N ALA A 14 -8.32 -3.19 -6.16
CA ALA A 14 -7.94 -3.36 -4.76
C ALA A 14 -7.87 -2.00 -4.05
N ASP A 15 -8.50 -1.91 -2.89
CA ASP A 15 -8.47 -0.70 -2.07
C ASP A 15 -7.06 -0.49 -1.49
N VAL A 16 -6.43 0.60 -1.91
CA VAL A 16 -5.06 0.98 -1.54
C VAL A 16 -4.92 1.27 -0.03
N ASN A 17 -6.03 1.62 0.63
CA ASN A 17 -6.06 1.94 2.05
C ASN A 17 -6.55 0.79 2.93
N MET A 18 -6.86 -0.36 2.32
CA MET A 18 -7.31 -1.53 3.07
C MET A 18 -6.28 -1.91 4.13
N GLN A 19 -6.73 -1.96 5.37
CA GLN A 19 -5.93 -2.36 6.51
C GLN A 19 -6.05 -3.86 6.71
N GLY A 20 -4.94 -4.51 7.06
CA GLY A 20 -4.91 -5.94 7.33
C GLY A 20 -3.61 -6.43 7.93
N GLY A 21 -3.73 -7.47 8.76
CA GLY A 21 -2.59 -8.17 9.32
C GLY A 21 -1.69 -7.33 10.21
N ARG A 22 -0.44 -7.77 10.37
CA ARG A 22 0.50 -7.26 11.40
C ARG A 22 0.96 -5.82 11.19
N TYR A 23 1.01 -5.36 9.95
CA TYR A 23 1.63 -4.07 9.59
C TYR A 23 0.61 -2.94 9.36
N GLY A 24 -0.70 -3.20 9.50
CA GLY A 24 -1.74 -2.23 9.16
C GLY A 24 -2.00 -2.22 7.67
N ASN A 25 -1.71 -1.14 6.95
CA ASN A 25 -1.96 -1.07 5.50
C ASN A 25 -0.73 -1.43 4.65
N ALA A 26 -0.96 -1.54 3.33
CA ALA A 26 0.09 -1.86 2.36
C ALA A 26 1.27 -0.87 2.39
N LEU A 27 1.00 0.42 2.66
CA LEU A 27 2.02 1.47 2.71
C LEU A 27 2.93 1.30 3.93
N GLN A 28 2.37 0.96 5.09
CA GLN A 28 3.12 0.68 6.31
C GLN A 28 4.00 -0.58 6.15
N ALA A 29 3.46 -1.64 5.55
CA ALA A 29 4.22 -2.86 5.26
C ALA A 29 5.39 -2.60 4.31
N ALA A 30 5.16 -1.86 3.22
CA ALA A 30 6.19 -1.50 2.24
C ALA A 30 7.29 -0.62 2.87
N SER A 31 6.90 0.33 3.72
CA SER A 31 7.83 1.22 4.42
C SER A 31 8.70 0.45 5.42
N ALA A 32 8.11 -0.46 6.21
CA ALA A 32 8.83 -1.27 7.20
C ALA A 32 9.87 -2.22 6.57
N ARG A 33 9.66 -2.59 5.30
CA ARG A 33 10.56 -3.47 4.53
C ARG A 33 11.52 -2.71 3.59
N GLY A 34 11.45 -1.37 3.55
CA GLY A 34 12.30 -0.55 2.70
C GLY A 34 12.01 -0.68 1.20
N HIS A 35 10.78 -1.00 0.82
CA HIS A 35 10.38 -1.17 -0.59
C HIS A 35 10.00 0.17 -1.23
N THR A 36 11.00 1.03 -1.49
CA THR A 36 10.82 2.41 -1.97
C THR A 36 9.95 2.53 -3.22
N GLU A 37 10.11 1.64 -4.21
CA GLU A 37 9.28 1.64 -5.43
C GLU A 37 7.81 1.39 -5.13
N ILE A 38 7.52 0.45 -4.22
CA ILE A 38 6.14 0.12 -3.82
C ILE A 38 5.54 1.28 -3.01
N VAL A 39 6.32 1.92 -2.15
CA VAL A 39 5.90 3.12 -1.42
C VAL A 39 5.50 4.24 -2.39
N GLN A 40 6.33 4.53 -3.39
CA GLN A 40 6.01 5.56 -4.40
C GLN A 40 4.75 5.20 -5.20
N LEU A 41 4.59 3.94 -5.59
CA LEU A 41 3.42 3.47 -6.33
C LEU A 41 2.13 3.63 -5.52
N LEU A 42 2.14 3.24 -4.25
CA LEU A 42 1.00 3.34 -3.33
C LEU A 42 0.64 4.81 -3.07
N LEU A 43 1.61 5.67 -2.81
CA LEU A 43 1.39 7.11 -2.64
C LEU A 43 0.77 7.75 -3.88
N ARG A 44 1.24 7.39 -5.09
CA ARG A 44 0.65 7.86 -6.35
C ARG A 44 -0.80 7.43 -6.53
N LYS A 45 -1.22 6.36 -5.85
CA LYS A 45 -2.57 5.82 -5.86
C LYS A 45 -3.45 6.33 -4.71
N GLY A 46 -2.94 7.27 -3.90
CA GLY A 46 -3.69 7.87 -2.81
C GLY A 46 -3.65 7.06 -1.51
N ALA A 47 -2.65 6.20 -1.32
CA ALA A 47 -2.43 5.52 -0.05
C ALA A 47 -2.12 6.54 1.05
N CYS A 48 -2.89 6.49 2.12
CA CYS A 48 -2.68 7.30 3.32
C CYS A 48 -2.09 6.43 4.43
N SER A 49 -1.15 6.99 5.20
CA SER A 49 -0.66 6.35 6.43
C SER A 49 -1.63 6.51 7.60
N TYR A 50 -2.63 7.37 7.46
CA TYR A 50 -3.65 7.64 8.48
C TYR A 50 -4.92 6.84 8.19
N SER A 51 -5.30 5.99 9.15
CA SER A 51 -6.68 5.55 9.34
C SER A 51 -7.52 6.77 9.73
N PRO A 52 -8.65 7.09 9.05
CA PRO A 52 -9.69 7.86 9.70
C PRO A 52 -10.36 6.93 10.72
N GLU A 53 -9.76 6.82 11.89
CA GLU A 53 -10.50 6.37 13.07
C GLU A 53 -11.09 7.64 13.69
N TYR A 54 -12.43 7.64 13.82
CA TYR A 54 -13.39 8.72 14.12
C TYR A 54 -13.98 9.45 12.92
#